data_AF-A0A966CW56-F1
#
_entry.id   AF-A0A966CW56-F1
#
_cell.length_a   1.000
_cell.length_b   1.000
_cell.length_c   1.000
_cell.angle_alpha   90.00
_cell.angle_beta   90.00
_cell.angle_gamma   90.00
#
_symmetry.space_group_name_H-M   'P 1'
#
loop_
_entity.id
_entity.type
_entity.pdbx_description
1 polymer ?
#
loop_
_entity_poly.entity_id
_entity_poly.type
_entity_poly.pdbx_seq_one_letter_code
_entity_poly.pdbx_strand_id
1 'polypeptide(L)'
;MVPLELLIEFYDKDVLKNIVAPLTLRPKKVIYFYDAAMQDTMAFTALKKCLERNIPGITLEHYPIDISSVDKIFRQITRTINRSGLKECALDLTGGSELMLLAGYKAGMTLNLPLLHTDLVKKRITNLTDDSLVEKTVSLTLEDFIDAKGACFIGESHRPPSAQRFPAIREMALFLFERLFQWKYTCSFLQTVAARALPHELFMQSKWNIHMKNDKAVYPDREILEKFQEMGFIQNLLIEGDSVQFAFAEIEDKQYCISFGVWLELYVYISAKEAGVFNDVKLGTMIDWNAYDNITVAGNEIDVILMDDSLPVFISCKLRDADTAALNELLIAKKRLGGWFSKGIIVTYGKEKKIYTGTYQRAHELGLELLDATDIMAEDFSQRLVKAIREHDLESLKWKKI
;
A
#
# COMPACT_ATOMS: atom_id res chain seq x y z
N MET A 1 6.34 -2.84 33.16
CA MET A 1 7.61 -2.29 32.64
C MET A 1 7.86 -0.94 33.31
N VAL A 2 9.08 -0.64 33.76
CA VAL A 2 9.43 0.74 34.14
C VAL A 2 9.35 1.60 32.88
N PRO A 3 8.82 2.84 32.92
CA PRO A 3 8.70 3.67 31.73
C PRO A 3 10.08 3.96 31.14
N LEU A 4 10.32 3.52 29.90
CA LEU A 4 11.55 3.81 29.18
C LEU A 4 11.64 5.32 28.93
N GLU A 5 12.74 5.96 29.34
CA GLU A 5 12.94 7.39 29.12
C GLU A 5 13.62 7.68 27.79
N LEU A 6 14.64 6.88 27.45
CA LEU A 6 15.43 7.03 26.23
C LEU A 6 15.54 5.71 25.47
N LEU A 7 15.18 5.75 24.19
CA LEU A 7 15.49 4.70 23.24
C LEU A 7 16.57 5.19 22.27
N ILE A 8 17.65 4.44 22.17
CA ILE A 8 18.68 4.64 21.14
C ILE A 8 18.34 3.72 19.97
N GLU A 9 18.26 4.31 18.78
CA GLU A 9 17.97 3.63 17.52
C GLU A 9 19.13 3.83 16.53
N PHE A 10 19.29 2.88 15.62
CA PHE A 10 20.16 3.02 14.45
C PHE A 10 19.29 3.12 13.21
N TYR A 11 19.39 4.27 12.53
CA TYR A 11 18.57 4.53 11.34
C TYR A 11 18.84 3.48 10.25
N ASP A 12 17.76 2.90 9.73
CA ASP A 12 17.76 1.96 8.61
C ASP A 12 16.92 2.52 7.44
N LYS A 13 17.17 2.04 6.22
CA LYS A 13 16.33 2.38 5.07
C LYS A 13 14.96 1.70 5.15
N ASP A 14 14.87 0.58 5.86
CA ASP A 14 13.60 -0.07 6.16
C ASP A 14 12.87 0.68 7.29
N VAL A 15 11.71 1.23 6.95
CA VAL A 15 10.95 2.10 7.86
C VAL A 15 10.46 1.36 9.10
N LEU A 16 10.13 0.07 8.96
CA LEU A 16 9.65 -0.75 10.07
C LEU A 16 10.66 -0.81 11.21
N LYS A 17 11.94 -0.95 10.86
CA LYS A 17 13.03 -0.98 11.84
C LYS A 17 13.21 0.36 12.56
N ASN A 18 12.76 1.46 11.98
CA ASN A 18 12.85 2.77 12.61
C ASN A 18 11.67 3.08 13.52
N ILE A 19 10.47 2.56 13.25
CA ILE A 19 9.25 3.01 13.93
C ILE A 19 8.62 1.98 14.87
N VAL A 20 8.82 0.67 14.65
CA VAL A 20 8.13 -0.36 15.44
C VAL A 20 8.56 -0.32 16.91
N ALA A 21 9.85 -0.30 17.20
CA ALA A 21 10.35 -0.24 18.57
C ALA A 21 9.93 1.06 19.28
N PRO A 22 10.12 2.27 18.72
CA PRO A 22 9.65 3.49 19.36
C PRO A 22 8.14 3.52 19.61
N LEU A 23 7.32 3.11 18.64
CA LEU A 23 5.86 3.11 18.78
C LEU A 23 5.36 2.06 19.79
N THR A 24 6.09 0.96 19.95
CA THR A 24 5.78 -0.09 20.93
C THR A 24 6.19 0.32 22.34
N LEU A 25 7.43 0.78 22.51
CA LEU A 25 8.02 1.06 23.83
C LEU A 25 7.66 2.45 24.36
N ARG A 26 7.19 3.35 23.48
CA ARG A 26 6.70 4.70 23.80
C ARG A 26 7.63 5.51 24.71
N PRO A 27 8.92 5.67 24.36
CA PRO A 27 9.87 6.42 25.18
C PRO A 27 9.56 7.92 25.19
N LYS A 28 10.08 8.65 26.18
CA LYS A 28 10.02 10.13 26.20
C LYS A 28 10.90 10.75 25.11
N LYS A 29 12.02 10.09 24.81
CA LYS A 29 13.01 10.54 23.83
C LYS A 29 13.55 9.39 22.99
N VAL A 30 13.75 9.65 21.70
CA VAL A 30 14.44 8.75 20.77
C VAL A 30 15.67 9.47 20.22
N ILE A 31 16.81 8.78 20.19
CA ILE A 31 18.02 9.25 19.52
C ILE A 31 18.35 8.30 18.38
N TYR A 32 18.37 8.81 17.15
CA TYR A 32 18.83 8.06 15.99
C TYR A 32 20.31 8.31 15.71
N PHE A 33 21.09 7.24 15.60
CA PHE A 33 22.40 7.30 14.98
C PHE A 33 22.29 6.88 13.52
N TYR A 34 22.93 7.62 12.62
CA TYR A 34 22.86 7.38 11.18
C TYR A 34 24.21 7.58 10.50
N ASP A 35 24.38 7.01 9.31
CA ASP A 35 25.60 7.16 8.54
C ASP A 35 25.78 8.61 8.09
N ALA A 36 26.92 9.22 8.40
CA ALA A 36 27.25 10.58 8.00
C ALA A 36 27.25 10.79 6.47
N ALA A 37 27.35 9.73 5.66
CA ALA A 37 27.22 9.80 4.21
C ALA A 37 25.77 9.97 3.71
N MET A 38 24.76 9.77 4.58
CA MET A 38 23.35 9.96 4.23
C MET A 38 23.04 11.45 4.02
N GLN A 39 22.59 11.79 2.82
CA GLN A 39 22.27 13.17 2.44
C GLN A 39 20.85 13.60 2.80
N ASP A 40 19.90 12.65 2.76
CA ASP A 40 18.50 12.93 2.99
C ASP A 40 18.16 13.02 4.49
N THR A 41 18.35 14.20 5.07
CA THR A 41 17.98 14.45 6.47
C THR A 41 16.48 14.67 6.68
N MET A 42 15.67 14.80 5.61
CA MET A 42 14.22 14.95 5.73
C MET A 42 13.56 13.69 6.32
N ALA A 43 14.22 12.53 6.19
CA ALA A 43 13.82 11.30 6.85
C ALA A 43 13.58 11.48 8.38
N PHE A 44 14.37 12.31 9.07
CA PHE A 44 14.17 12.54 10.52
C PHE A 44 12.99 13.46 10.81
N THR A 45 12.65 14.39 9.90
CA THR A 45 11.43 15.19 9.99
C THR A 45 10.20 14.30 9.82
N ALA A 46 10.23 13.39 8.86
CA ALA A 46 9.20 12.37 8.63
C ALA A 46 9.01 11.45 9.84
N LEU A 47 10.10 10.87 10.36
CA LEU A 47 10.07 10.06 11.58
C LEU A 47 9.50 10.84 12.77
N LYS A 48 9.94 12.10 12.96
CA LYS A 48 9.41 12.94 14.05
C LYS A 48 7.91 13.16 13.91
N LYS A 49 7.41 13.42 12.70
CA LYS A 49 5.96 13.57 12.43
C LYS A 49 5.20 12.31 12.82
N CYS A 50 5.68 11.14 12.38
CA CYS A 50 5.07 9.84 12.69
C CYS A 50 5.03 9.57 14.20
N LEU A 51 6.17 9.76 14.88
CA LEU A 51 6.27 9.48 16.32
C LEU A 51 5.44 10.48 17.15
N GLU A 52 5.46 11.77 16.83
CA GLU A 52 4.71 12.79 17.57
C GLU A 52 3.19 12.60 17.44
N ARG A 53 2.69 12.17 16.28
CA ARG A 53 1.26 11.83 16.10
C ARG A 53 0.81 10.73 17.05
N ASN A 54 1.68 9.75 17.30
CA ASN A 54 1.36 8.57 18.10
C ASN A 54 1.77 8.71 19.58
N ILE A 55 2.75 9.56 19.88
CA ILE A 55 3.35 9.79 21.19
C ILE A 55 3.52 11.30 21.37
N PRO A 56 2.46 12.03 21.77
CA PRO A 56 2.54 13.48 21.93
C PRO A 56 3.61 13.90 22.95
N GLY A 57 4.44 14.86 22.59
CA GLY A 57 5.55 15.37 23.40
C GLY A 57 6.84 14.57 23.30
N ILE A 58 6.97 13.64 22.34
CA ILE A 58 8.19 12.86 22.17
C ILE A 58 9.32 13.76 21.62
N THR A 59 10.52 13.60 22.19
CA THR A 59 11.71 14.28 21.67
C THR A 59 12.46 13.37 20.71
N LEU A 60 12.74 13.84 19.48
CA LEU A 60 13.61 13.16 18.53
C LEU A 60 14.90 13.96 18.33
N GLU A 61 16.03 13.31 18.52
CA GLU A 61 17.36 13.81 18.14
C GLU A 61 18.03 12.80 17.19
N HIS A 62 18.96 13.29 16.38
CA HIS A 62 19.73 12.44 15.47
C HIS A 62 21.19 12.90 15.40
N TYR A 63 22.11 11.96 15.26
CA TYR A 63 23.55 12.24 15.20
C TYR A 63 24.23 11.44 14.08
N PRO A 64 24.99 12.11 13.19
CA PRO A 64 25.74 11.44 12.15
C PRO A 64 26.94 10.70 12.75
N ILE A 65 27.21 9.51 12.25
CA ILE A 65 28.33 8.66 12.66
C ILE A 65 29.18 8.29 11.43
N ASP A 66 30.50 8.37 11.59
CA ASP A 66 31.45 7.75 10.68
C ASP A 66 31.45 6.23 10.85
N ILE A 67 30.84 5.52 9.89
CA ILE A 67 30.70 4.05 9.93
C ILE A 67 31.98 3.29 9.57
N SER A 68 33.11 3.95 9.37
CA SER A 68 34.39 3.28 9.06
C SER A 68 35.10 2.64 10.26
N SER A 69 34.66 2.91 11.49
CA SER A 69 35.38 2.47 12.69
C SER A 69 34.48 2.25 13.90
N VAL A 70 34.33 0.99 14.31
CA VAL A 70 33.58 0.57 15.52
C VAL A 70 33.94 1.41 16.75
N ASP A 71 35.22 1.74 16.96
CA ASP A 71 35.63 2.54 18.12
C ASP A 71 35.17 4.00 18.06
N LYS A 72 35.08 4.59 16.87
CA LYS A 72 34.50 5.94 16.70
C LYS A 72 33.01 5.92 17.03
N ILE A 73 32.28 4.94 16.48
CA ILE A 73 30.85 4.72 16.73
C ILE A 73 30.60 4.54 18.24
N PHE A 74 31.34 3.62 18.87
CA PHE A 74 31.25 3.33 20.31
C PHE A 74 31.48 4.59 21.17
N ARG A 75 32.54 5.37 20.88
CA ARG A 75 32.82 6.60 21.62
C ARG A 75 31.71 7.64 21.47
N GLN A 76 31.06 7.70 20.31
CA GLN A 76 29.96 8.62 20.09
C GLN A 76 28.71 8.20 20.87
N ILE A 77 28.33 6.91 20.78
CA ILE A 77 27.19 6.36 21.53
C ILE A 77 27.35 6.62 23.04
N THR A 78 28.50 6.21 23.59
CA THR A 78 28.80 6.38 25.03
C THR A 78 28.79 7.84 25.47
N ARG A 79 29.37 8.75 24.68
CA ARG A 79 29.34 10.19 24.96
C ARG A 79 27.92 10.76 24.95
N THR A 80 27.10 10.37 23.98
CA THR A 80 25.71 10.86 23.85
C THR A 80 24.85 10.36 25.01
N ILE A 81 24.94 9.08 25.36
CA ILE A 81 24.20 8.49 26.48
C ILE A 81 24.60 9.17 27.79
N ASN A 82 25.91 9.29 28.08
CA ASN A 82 26.40 9.93 29.29
C ASN A 82 25.99 11.41 29.42
N ARG A 83 25.86 12.13 28.29
CA ARG A 83 25.39 13.52 28.27
C ARG A 83 23.89 13.67 28.45
N SER A 84 23.10 12.65 28.11
CA SER A 84 21.63 12.72 28.20
C SER A 84 21.14 12.88 29.64
N GLY A 85 21.87 12.35 30.62
CA GLY A 85 21.48 12.35 32.03
C GLY A 85 20.27 11.48 32.38
N LEU A 86 19.72 10.75 31.41
CA LEU A 86 18.56 9.87 31.58
C LEU A 86 19.02 8.51 32.12
N LYS A 87 18.23 7.92 33.02
CA LYS A 87 18.59 6.67 33.72
C LYS A 87 18.05 5.43 33.04
N GLU A 88 16.80 5.49 32.56
CA GLU A 88 16.13 4.36 31.92
C GLU A 88 16.35 4.43 30.41
N CYS A 89 17.49 3.90 29.96
CA CYS A 89 17.91 3.89 28.57
C CYS A 89 17.98 2.46 28.02
N ALA A 90 17.59 2.27 26.75
CA ALA A 90 17.77 1.00 26.03
C ALA A 90 18.34 1.26 24.63
N LEU A 91 19.02 0.27 24.05
CA LEU A 91 19.49 0.29 22.67
C LEU A 91 18.70 -0.75 21.87
N ASP A 92 17.99 -0.34 20.83
CA ASP A 92 17.48 -1.27 19.83
C ASP A 92 18.54 -1.53 18.75
N LEU A 93 18.84 -2.81 18.52
CA LEU A 93 19.86 -3.30 17.61
C LEU A 93 19.23 -3.96 16.37
N THR A 94 18.08 -3.48 15.91
CA THR A 94 17.37 -4.04 14.74
C THR A 94 17.81 -3.38 13.42
N GLY A 95 18.07 -2.07 13.46
CA GLY A 95 18.44 -1.24 12.30
C GLY A 95 19.93 -0.90 12.21
N GLY A 96 20.33 -0.29 11.09
CA GLY A 96 21.70 0.20 10.88
C GLY A 96 22.65 -0.80 10.20
N SER A 97 23.89 -0.36 9.98
CA SER A 97 24.94 -1.19 9.37
C SER A 97 25.54 -2.19 10.36
N GLU A 98 26.26 -3.21 9.86
CA GLU A 98 26.84 -4.22 10.76
C GLU A 98 27.81 -3.60 11.79
N LEU A 99 28.61 -2.61 11.37
CA LEU A 99 29.55 -1.94 12.27
C LEU A 99 28.84 -1.07 13.33
N MET A 100 27.69 -0.48 12.99
CA MET A 100 26.84 0.21 13.97
C MET A 100 26.33 -0.76 15.02
N LEU A 101 25.82 -1.91 14.60
CA LEU A 101 25.29 -2.94 15.51
C LEU A 101 26.38 -3.50 16.44
N LEU A 102 27.58 -3.79 15.91
CA LEU A 102 28.72 -4.24 16.72
C LEU A 102 29.14 -3.19 17.77
N ALA A 103 29.20 -1.93 17.38
CA ALA A 103 29.55 -0.83 18.28
C ALA A 103 28.43 -0.57 19.32
N GLY A 104 27.17 -0.66 18.91
CA GLY A 104 25.99 -0.56 19.76
C GLY A 104 25.97 -1.65 20.82
N TYR A 105 26.19 -2.91 20.42
CA TYR A 105 26.35 -4.03 21.34
C TYR A 105 27.49 -3.79 22.35
N LYS A 106 28.68 -3.41 21.87
CA LYS A 106 29.83 -3.08 22.74
C LYS A 106 29.51 -1.96 23.73
N ALA A 107 28.81 -0.91 23.29
CA ALA A 107 28.40 0.22 24.12
C ALA A 107 27.38 -0.20 25.19
N GLY A 108 26.32 -0.91 24.80
CA GLY A 108 25.30 -1.35 25.73
C GLY A 108 25.84 -2.31 26.79
N MET A 109 26.72 -3.25 26.41
CA MET A 109 27.38 -4.12 27.38
C MET A 109 28.28 -3.35 28.35
N THR A 110 29.04 -2.36 27.86
CA THR A 110 29.95 -1.56 28.70
C THR A 110 29.18 -0.67 29.69
N LEU A 111 28.03 -0.16 29.28
CA LEU A 111 27.17 0.70 30.10
C LEU A 111 26.10 -0.07 30.88
N ASN A 112 26.06 -1.41 30.76
CA ASN A 112 25.06 -2.29 31.34
C ASN A 112 23.61 -1.87 31.00
N LEU A 113 23.36 -1.59 29.71
CA LEU A 113 22.06 -1.19 29.19
C LEU A 113 21.31 -2.39 28.60
N PRO A 114 19.96 -2.42 28.70
CA PRO A 114 19.13 -3.32 27.92
C PRO A 114 19.45 -3.22 26.42
N LEU A 115 19.70 -4.37 25.81
CA LEU A 115 19.95 -4.52 24.38
C LEU A 115 18.71 -5.19 23.77
N LEU A 116 18.02 -4.50 22.88
CA LEU A 116 16.74 -4.92 22.33
C LEU A 116 16.89 -5.37 20.88
N HIS A 117 16.05 -6.32 20.50
CA HIS A 117 15.85 -6.72 19.11
C HIS A 117 14.37 -6.84 18.80
N THR A 118 13.95 -6.17 17.74
CA THR A 118 12.59 -6.20 17.23
C THR A 118 12.47 -7.24 16.12
N ASP A 119 11.88 -8.39 16.46
CA ASP A 119 11.54 -9.43 15.51
C ASP A 119 10.21 -9.07 14.81
N LEU A 120 10.32 -8.46 13.63
CA LEU A 120 9.19 -8.02 12.83
C LEU A 120 8.29 -9.19 12.34
N VAL A 121 8.85 -10.38 12.18
CA VAL A 121 8.09 -11.56 11.73
C VAL A 121 7.30 -12.16 12.90
N LYS A 122 7.95 -12.30 14.07
CA LYS A 122 7.30 -12.82 15.28
C LYS A 122 6.58 -11.75 16.09
N LYS A 123 6.57 -10.49 15.64
CA LYS A 123 5.85 -9.35 16.22
C LYS A 123 6.16 -9.15 17.71
N ARG A 124 7.45 -9.18 18.03
CA ARG A 124 7.92 -9.08 19.43
C ARG A 124 9.25 -8.35 19.54
N ILE A 125 9.44 -7.72 20.68
CA ILE A 125 10.73 -7.15 21.10
C ILE A 125 11.29 -8.07 22.17
N THR A 126 12.53 -8.52 21.99
CA THR A 126 13.24 -9.38 22.94
C THR A 126 14.50 -8.71 23.42
N ASN A 127 14.93 -9.03 24.65
CA ASN A 127 16.24 -8.68 25.13
C ASN A 127 17.28 -9.63 24.52
N LEU A 128 18.30 -9.08 23.89
CA LEU A 128 19.36 -9.83 23.20
C LEU A 128 20.30 -10.57 24.15
N THR A 129 20.34 -10.22 25.44
CA THR A 129 21.27 -10.87 26.37
C THR A 129 20.73 -12.18 26.95
N ASP A 130 19.41 -12.30 27.07
CA ASP A 130 18.75 -13.44 27.73
C ASP A 130 17.53 -14.00 26.98
N ASP A 131 17.26 -13.50 25.76
CA ASP A 131 16.12 -13.84 24.90
C ASP A 131 14.74 -13.63 25.55
N SER A 132 14.67 -12.90 26.67
CA SER A 132 13.40 -12.63 27.34
C SER A 132 12.50 -11.73 26.48
N LEU A 133 11.19 -12.02 26.50
CA LEU A 133 10.19 -11.16 25.87
C LEU A 133 10.11 -9.84 26.63
N VAL A 134 10.37 -8.73 25.95
CA VAL A 134 10.22 -7.38 26.48
C VAL A 134 8.80 -6.90 26.25
N GLU A 135 8.31 -6.97 25.00
CA GLU A 135 6.96 -6.54 24.65
C GLU A 135 6.48 -7.17 23.33
N LYS A 136 5.17 -7.24 23.12
CA LYS A 136 4.61 -7.52 21.79
C LYS A 136 4.51 -6.23 20.97
N THR A 137 4.87 -6.28 19.70
CA THR A 137 4.86 -5.08 18.86
C THR A 137 3.45 -4.55 18.66
N VAL A 138 3.30 -3.23 18.62
CA VAL A 138 2.02 -2.59 18.30
C VAL A 138 1.60 -2.85 16.84
N SER A 139 0.30 -2.72 16.59
CA SER A 139 -0.25 -2.69 15.24
C SER A 139 -0.01 -1.33 14.60
N LEU A 140 0.58 -1.30 13.41
CA LEU A 140 0.79 -0.09 12.62
C LEU A 140 -0.36 0.14 11.65
N THR A 141 -0.68 1.41 11.45
CA THR A 141 -1.62 1.92 10.45
C THR A 141 -0.88 2.30 9.17
N LEU A 142 -1.61 2.42 8.07
CA LEU A 142 -1.03 2.90 6.80
C LEU A 142 -0.49 4.34 6.94
N GLU A 143 -1.15 5.17 7.74
CA GLU A 143 -0.72 6.54 8.02
C GLU A 143 0.65 6.57 8.72
N ASP A 144 0.98 5.57 9.56
CA ASP A 144 2.29 5.48 10.21
C ASP A 144 3.42 5.31 9.19
N PHE A 145 3.19 4.52 8.14
CA PHE A 145 4.13 4.34 7.04
C PHE A 145 4.29 5.61 6.21
N ILE A 146 3.16 6.25 5.88
CA ILE A 146 3.13 7.47 5.07
C ILE A 146 3.90 8.59 5.75
N ASP A 147 3.60 8.84 7.02
CA ASP A 147 4.32 9.83 7.83
C ASP A 147 5.80 9.50 7.94
N ALA A 148 6.15 8.26 8.28
CA ALA A 148 7.54 7.86 8.51
C ALA A 148 8.39 7.86 7.24
N LYS A 149 7.79 7.67 6.06
CA LYS A 149 8.45 7.79 4.77
C LYS A 149 8.50 9.23 4.24
N GLY A 150 7.80 10.17 4.85
CA GLY A 150 7.69 11.54 4.36
C GLY A 150 6.84 11.62 3.08
N ALA A 151 5.94 10.67 2.88
CA ALA A 151 4.97 10.66 1.81
C ALA A 151 3.69 11.39 2.25
N CYS A 152 2.78 11.65 1.32
CA CYS A 152 1.42 12.08 1.65
C CYS A 152 0.39 11.52 0.65
N PHE A 153 -0.84 11.37 1.14
CA PHE A 153 -1.98 11.09 0.29
C PHE A 153 -2.45 12.38 -0.39
N ILE A 154 -2.50 12.36 -1.71
CA ILE A 154 -2.97 13.51 -2.51
C ILE A 154 -4.40 13.33 -3.02
N GLY A 155 -4.96 12.13 -2.89
CA GLY A 155 -6.34 11.84 -3.23
C GLY A 155 -6.58 10.36 -3.51
N GLU A 156 -7.79 10.10 -3.99
CA GLU A 156 -8.21 8.79 -4.50
C GLU A 156 -8.70 9.03 -5.94
N SER A 157 -8.28 8.20 -6.90
CA SER A 157 -8.75 8.26 -8.29
C SER A 157 -10.25 7.97 -8.38
N HIS A 158 -10.74 7.16 -7.43
CA HIS A 158 -12.12 6.73 -7.33
C HIS A 158 -12.59 6.81 -5.88
N ARG A 159 -13.75 7.42 -5.68
CA ARG A 159 -14.38 7.44 -4.36
C ARG A 159 -14.78 6.01 -3.96
N PRO A 160 -14.42 5.55 -2.75
CA PRO A 160 -14.86 4.25 -2.26
C PRO A 160 -16.40 4.18 -2.16
N PRO A 161 -17.03 3.11 -2.67
CA PRO A 161 -18.48 2.97 -2.60
C PRO A 161 -18.94 2.74 -1.15
N SER A 162 -20.21 3.05 -0.87
CA SER A 162 -20.84 2.69 0.40
C SER A 162 -21.07 1.18 0.48
N ALA A 163 -21.07 0.62 1.69
CA ALA A 163 -21.29 -0.82 1.91
C ALA A 163 -22.64 -1.33 1.34
N GLN A 164 -23.63 -0.45 1.25
CA GLN A 164 -24.95 -0.78 0.67
C GLN A 164 -24.88 -1.05 -0.84
N ARG A 165 -23.89 -0.45 -1.55
CA ARG A 165 -23.68 -0.67 -2.99
C ARG A 165 -22.85 -1.92 -3.28
N PHE A 166 -22.19 -2.53 -2.28
CA PHE A 166 -21.28 -3.66 -2.50
C PHE A 166 -21.92 -4.82 -3.26
N PRO A 167 -23.14 -5.30 -2.94
CA PRO A 167 -23.75 -6.40 -3.68
C PRO A 167 -23.96 -6.09 -5.16
N ALA A 168 -24.49 -4.90 -5.47
CA ALA A 168 -24.75 -4.48 -6.85
C ALA A 168 -23.45 -4.31 -7.65
N ILE A 169 -22.41 -3.73 -7.05
CA ILE A 169 -21.09 -3.57 -7.69
C ILE A 169 -20.45 -4.93 -7.95
N ARG A 170 -20.49 -5.84 -6.97
CA ARG A 170 -19.92 -7.19 -7.11
C ARG A 170 -20.61 -7.98 -8.23
N GLU A 171 -21.94 -7.97 -8.25
CA GLU A 171 -22.73 -8.66 -9.28
C GLU A 171 -22.46 -8.07 -10.67
N MET A 172 -22.45 -6.73 -10.79
CA MET A 172 -22.13 -6.07 -12.05
C MET A 172 -20.70 -6.35 -12.51
N ALA A 173 -19.72 -6.35 -11.60
CA ALA A 173 -18.33 -6.65 -11.92
C ALA A 173 -18.19 -8.06 -12.53
N LEU A 174 -18.75 -9.09 -11.88
CA LEU A 174 -18.75 -10.46 -12.38
C LEU A 174 -19.44 -10.57 -13.75
N PHE A 175 -20.59 -9.91 -13.92
CA PHE A 175 -21.30 -9.86 -15.20
C PHE A 175 -20.45 -9.26 -16.33
N LEU A 176 -19.72 -8.18 -16.05
CA LEU A 176 -18.81 -7.53 -16.99
C LEU A 176 -17.57 -8.37 -17.30
N PHE A 177 -17.03 -9.08 -16.31
CA PHE A 177 -15.84 -9.94 -16.47
C PHE A 177 -16.08 -11.10 -17.44
N GLU A 178 -17.30 -11.64 -17.49
CA GLU A 178 -17.70 -12.63 -18.49
C GLU A 178 -17.85 -12.04 -19.90
N ARG A 179 -17.96 -10.71 -20.01
CA ARG A 179 -18.30 -9.97 -21.24
C ARG A 179 -17.30 -8.87 -21.56
N LEU A 180 -16.01 -9.06 -21.23
CA LEU A 180 -14.99 -8.01 -21.35
C LEU A 180 -14.88 -7.42 -22.78
N PHE A 181 -15.13 -8.21 -23.81
CA PHE A 181 -15.13 -7.73 -25.18
C PHE A 181 -16.25 -6.70 -25.38
N GLN A 182 -17.50 -7.06 -25.07
CA GLN A 182 -18.67 -6.19 -25.16
C GLN A 182 -18.54 -4.98 -24.23
N TRP A 183 -18.01 -5.20 -23.02
CA TRP A 183 -17.73 -4.13 -22.05
C TRP A 183 -16.76 -3.10 -22.61
N LYS A 184 -15.70 -3.52 -23.30
CA LYS A 184 -14.74 -2.59 -23.91
C LYS A 184 -15.41 -1.62 -24.89
N TYR A 185 -16.33 -2.12 -25.73
CA TYR A 185 -17.07 -1.26 -26.67
C TYR A 185 -18.09 -0.39 -25.95
N THR A 186 -18.82 -0.96 -24.99
CA THR A 186 -19.82 -0.24 -24.19
C THR A 186 -19.20 0.87 -23.36
N CYS A 187 -18.10 0.61 -22.67
CA CYS A 187 -17.33 1.61 -21.92
C CYS A 187 -16.83 2.72 -22.86
N SER A 188 -16.28 2.37 -24.04
CA SER A 188 -15.82 3.36 -25.02
C SER A 188 -16.98 4.24 -25.54
N PHE A 189 -18.16 3.65 -25.73
CA PHE A 189 -19.37 4.38 -26.07
C PHE A 189 -19.76 5.33 -24.94
N LEU A 190 -19.88 4.85 -23.70
CA LEU A 190 -20.24 5.66 -22.52
C LEU A 190 -19.24 6.79 -22.29
N GLN A 191 -17.94 6.54 -22.43
CA GLN A 191 -16.88 7.57 -22.40
C GLN A 191 -17.10 8.64 -23.47
N THR A 192 -17.39 8.22 -24.71
CA THR A 192 -17.57 9.14 -25.84
C THR A 192 -18.81 10.01 -25.67
N VAL A 193 -19.90 9.45 -25.13
CA VAL A 193 -21.13 10.18 -24.85
C VAL A 193 -20.92 11.14 -23.67
N ALA A 194 -20.36 10.66 -22.56
CA ALA A 194 -20.11 11.47 -21.37
C ALA A 194 -19.15 12.64 -21.61
N ALA A 195 -18.16 12.48 -22.52
CA ALA A 195 -17.23 13.54 -22.87
C ALA A 195 -17.86 14.74 -23.61
N ARG A 196 -19.12 14.62 -24.07
CA ARG A 196 -19.88 15.72 -24.70
C ARG A 196 -20.64 16.56 -23.67
N ALA A 197 -20.77 16.07 -22.45
CA ALA A 197 -21.54 16.66 -21.37
C ALA A 197 -20.61 17.30 -20.32
N LEU A 198 -21.17 18.15 -19.46
CA LEU A 198 -20.39 18.69 -18.34
C LEU A 198 -20.05 17.57 -17.32
N PRO A 199 -18.98 17.70 -16.52
CA PRO A 199 -18.59 16.67 -15.55
C PRO A 199 -19.72 16.25 -14.59
N HIS A 200 -20.53 17.21 -14.12
CA HIS A 200 -21.65 17.00 -13.20
C HIS A 200 -22.98 16.62 -13.88
N GLU A 201 -23.02 16.61 -15.21
CA GLU A 201 -24.23 16.24 -15.95
C GLU A 201 -24.39 14.71 -15.99
N LEU A 202 -25.54 14.22 -15.54
CA LEU A 202 -25.82 12.79 -15.42
C LEU A 202 -26.72 12.25 -16.54
N PHE A 203 -27.54 13.11 -17.14
CA PHE A 203 -28.37 12.73 -18.28
C PHE A 203 -27.52 12.62 -19.55
N MET A 204 -27.75 11.56 -20.31
CA MET A 204 -27.02 11.25 -21.54
C MET A 204 -28.03 10.92 -22.63
N GLN A 205 -27.83 11.51 -23.81
CA GLN A 205 -28.59 11.19 -25.01
C GLN A 205 -27.63 11.07 -26.20
N SER A 206 -27.77 10.01 -26.98
CA SER A 206 -26.95 9.79 -28.17
C SER A 206 -27.65 8.88 -29.16
N LYS A 207 -27.15 8.89 -30.40
CA LYS A 207 -27.38 7.77 -31.32
C LYS A 207 -26.70 6.50 -30.79
N TRP A 208 -27.24 5.34 -31.13
CA TRP A 208 -26.73 4.01 -30.79
C TRP A 208 -25.35 3.77 -31.39
N ASN A 209 -25.17 4.16 -32.66
CA ASN A 209 -23.91 4.09 -33.38
C ASN A 209 -23.31 5.50 -33.48
N ILE A 210 -22.14 5.71 -32.90
CA ILE A 210 -21.40 6.97 -32.98
C ILE A 210 -19.94 6.71 -33.37
N HIS A 211 -19.24 7.77 -33.74
CA HIS A 211 -17.82 7.70 -34.05
C HIS A 211 -17.00 8.46 -32.99
N MET A 212 -15.87 7.89 -32.60
CA MET A 212 -14.84 8.58 -31.82
C MET A 212 -14.13 9.63 -32.69
N LYS A 213 -13.28 10.47 -32.08
CA LYS A 213 -12.51 11.51 -32.80
C LYS A 213 -11.59 10.97 -33.90
N ASN A 214 -11.24 9.69 -33.88
CA ASN A 214 -10.40 9.01 -34.86
C ASN A 214 -11.22 8.21 -35.89
N ASP A 215 -12.50 8.56 -36.08
CA ASP A 215 -13.46 7.90 -36.97
C ASP A 215 -13.72 6.42 -36.69
N LYS A 216 -13.31 5.92 -35.52
CA LYS A 216 -13.66 4.57 -35.10
C LYS A 216 -15.12 4.51 -34.61
N ALA A 217 -15.92 3.64 -35.21
CA ALA A 217 -17.28 3.37 -34.76
C ALA A 217 -17.28 2.73 -33.37
N VAL A 218 -18.16 3.23 -32.49
CA VAL A 218 -18.43 2.69 -31.16
C VAL A 218 -19.94 2.62 -30.93
N TYR A 219 -20.36 1.56 -30.25
CA TYR A 219 -21.75 1.26 -29.94
C TYR A 219 -21.80 0.49 -28.61
N PRO A 220 -22.87 0.64 -27.82
CA PRO A 220 -23.03 -0.10 -26.60
C PRO A 220 -23.59 -1.50 -26.87
N ASP A 221 -23.37 -2.39 -25.90
CA ASP A 221 -24.09 -3.64 -25.79
C ASP A 221 -25.40 -3.42 -25.00
N ARG A 222 -26.50 -3.98 -25.51
CA ARG A 222 -27.83 -3.79 -24.93
C ARG A 222 -27.96 -4.44 -23.56
N GLU A 223 -27.49 -5.68 -23.40
CA GLU A 223 -27.60 -6.42 -22.14
C GLU A 223 -26.81 -5.73 -21.03
N ILE A 224 -25.64 -5.16 -21.37
CA ILE A 224 -24.84 -4.39 -20.40
C ILE A 224 -25.59 -3.13 -19.93
N LEU A 225 -26.21 -2.37 -20.83
CA LEU A 225 -26.99 -1.19 -20.43
C LEU A 225 -28.21 -1.58 -19.58
N GLU A 226 -28.94 -2.62 -19.99
CA GLU A 226 -30.09 -3.13 -19.23
C GLU A 226 -29.66 -3.63 -17.84
N LYS A 227 -28.52 -4.32 -17.73
CA LYS A 227 -27.97 -4.76 -16.43
C LYS A 227 -27.50 -3.58 -15.57
N PHE A 228 -26.92 -2.53 -16.16
CA PHE A 228 -26.61 -1.31 -15.41
C PHE A 228 -27.87 -0.66 -14.84
N GLN A 229 -28.99 -0.70 -15.56
CA GLN A 229 -30.26 -0.18 -15.05
C GLN A 229 -30.80 -1.06 -13.92
N GLU A 230 -30.78 -2.38 -14.12
CA GLU A 230 -31.22 -3.36 -13.12
C GLU A 230 -30.45 -3.21 -11.79
N MET A 231 -29.13 -3.00 -11.87
CA MET A 231 -28.25 -2.81 -10.72
C MET A 231 -28.22 -1.36 -10.19
N GLY A 232 -29.00 -0.46 -10.80
CA GLY A 232 -29.18 0.92 -10.36
C GLY A 232 -27.99 1.85 -10.60
N PHE A 233 -27.10 1.56 -11.56
CA PHE A 233 -26.05 2.48 -12.01
C PHE A 233 -26.56 3.52 -13.00
N ILE A 234 -27.58 3.15 -13.78
CA ILE A 234 -28.30 4.06 -14.66
C ILE A 234 -29.81 3.98 -14.41
N GLN A 235 -30.54 5.00 -14.83
CA GLN A 235 -31.97 5.16 -14.66
C GLN A 235 -32.60 5.62 -15.98
N ASN A 236 -33.89 5.30 -16.16
CA ASN A 236 -34.70 5.74 -17.29
C ASN A 236 -34.06 5.40 -18.66
N LEU A 237 -33.46 4.21 -18.76
CA LEU A 237 -32.91 3.70 -20.02
C LEU A 237 -34.05 3.54 -21.03
N LEU A 238 -33.97 4.31 -22.12
CA LEU A 238 -34.85 4.19 -23.26
C LEU A 238 -34.00 3.97 -24.51
N ILE A 239 -34.34 2.92 -25.25
CA ILE A 239 -33.69 2.55 -26.51
C ILE A 239 -34.78 2.53 -27.58
N GLU A 240 -34.78 3.54 -28.45
CA GLU A 240 -35.78 3.72 -29.51
C GLU A 240 -35.09 3.85 -30.87
N GLY A 241 -35.25 2.86 -31.73
CA GLY A 241 -34.64 2.84 -33.05
C GLY A 241 -33.12 2.95 -32.98
N ASP A 242 -32.55 4.03 -33.53
CA ASP A 242 -31.12 4.34 -33.50
C ASP A 242 -30.73 5.27 -32.34
N SER A 243 -31.60 5.51 -31.36
CA SER A 243 -31.38 6.42 -30.25
C SER A 243 -31.35 5.70 -28.90
N VAL A 244 -30.53 6.23 -27.99
CA VAL A 244 -30.44 5.79 -26.61
C VAL A 244 -30.37 7.00 -25.68
N GLN A 245 -31.14 6.94 -24.61
CA GLN A 245 -31.09 7.92 -23.52
C GLN A 245 -31.13 7.20 -22.16
N PHE A 246 -30.45 7.77 -21.19
CA PHE A 246 -30.41 7.30 -19.80
C PHE A 246 -29.87 8.42 -18.91
N ALA A 247 -30.02 8.29 -17.60
CA ALA A 247 -29.28 9.09 -16.63
C ALA A 247 -28.41 8.18 -15.77
N PHE A 248 -27.17 8.57 -15.45
CA PHE A 248 -26.43 7.94 -14.37
C PHE A 248 -27.14 8.22 -13.03
N ALA A 249 -27.16 7.25 -12.13
CA ALA A 249 -27.83 7.42 -10.84
C ALA A 249 -27.08 8.43 -9.94
N GLU A 250 -25.75 8.31 -9.87
CA GLU A 250 -24.87 9.24 -9.15
C GLU A 250 -23.62 9.61 -9.98
N ILE A 251 -22.86 10.62 -9.54
CA ILE A 251 -21.59 11.02 -10.17
C ILE A 251 -20.57 9.87 -10.09
N GLU A 252 -20.58 9.15 -8.96
CA GLU A 252 -19.75 7.97 -8.72
C GLU A 252 -20.09 6.85 -9.70
N ASP A 253 -21.37 6.57 -9.94
CA ASP A 253 -21.78 5.56 -10.92
C ASP A 253 -21.35 5.95 -12.35
N LYS A 254 -21.46 7.24 -12.70
CA LYS A 254 -20.89 7.75 -13.95
C LYS A 254 -19.40 7.46 -14.04
N GLN A 255 -18.62 7.72 -12.99
CA GLN A 255 -17.17 7.45 -12.95
C GLN A 255 -16.86 5.96 -13.13
N TYR A 256 -17.66 5.07 -12.53
CA TYR A 256 -17.49 3.63 -12.69
C TYR A 256 -17.81 3.17 -14.12
N CYS A 257 -18.92 3.65 -14.69
CA CYS A 257 -19.39 3.27 -16.02
C CYS A 257 -18.54 3.84 -17.18
N ILE A 258 -17.71 4.86 -16.94
CA ILE A 258 -16.79 5.40 -17.95
C ILE A 258 -15.34 4.95 -17.76
N SER A 259 -15.06 4.08 -16.79
CA SER A 259 -13.71 3.60 -16.49
C SER A 259 -13.64 2.09 -16.74
N PHE A 260 -12.89 1.67 -17.75
CA PHE A 260 -12.86 0.26 -18.14
C PHE A 260 -12.33 -0.65 -17.03
N GLY A 261 -11.20 -0.25 -16.40
CA GLY A 261 -10.44 -1.04 -15.41
C GLY A 261 -11.03 -1.09 -14.01
N VAL A 262 -11.74 -0.05 -13.59
CA VAL A 262 -12.15 0.20 -12.20
C VAL A 262 -12.98 -0.94 -11.59
N TRP A 263 -13.71 -1.70 -12.41
CA TRP A 263 -14.55 -2.80 -11.95
C TRP A 263 -13.74 -3.89 -11.24
N LEU A 264 -12.50 -4.15 -11.67
CA LEU A 264 -11.63 -5.10 -10.97
C LEU A 264 -11.13 -4.53 -9.64
N GLU A 265 -10.80 -3.25 -9.61
CA GLU A 265 -10.33 -2.55 -8.41
C GLU A 265 -11.44 -2.53 -7.33
N LEU A 266 -12.67 -2.18 -7.74
CA LEU A 266 -13.85 -2.22 -6.89
C LEU A 266 -14.12 -3.63 -6.37
N TYR A 267 -14.05 -4.65 -7.24
CA TYR A 267 -14.28 -6.04 -6.84
C TYR A 267 -13.25 -6.51 -5.80
N VAL A 268 -11.97 -6.19 -5.99
CA VAL A 268 -10.89 -6.50 -5.04
C VAL A 268 -11.06 -5.73 -3.74
N TYR A 269 -11.35 -4.42 -3.81
CA TYR A 269 -11.60 -3.58 -2.64
C TYR A 269 -12.75 -4.10 -1.78
N ILE A 270 -13.89 -4.42 -2.42
CA ILE A 270 -15.07 -4.97 -1.74
C ILE A 270 -14.73 -6.32 -1.10
N SER A 271 -14.06 -7.21 -1.85
CA SER A 271 -13.66 -8.53 -1.36
C SER A 271 -12.73 -8.44 -0.14
N ALA A 272 -11.82 -7.45 -0.13
CA ALA A 272 -10.94 -7.18 1.00
C ALA A 272 -11.69 -6.57 2.21
N LYS A 273 -12.61 -5.63 1.97
CA LYS A 273 -13.44 -5.02 3.03
C LYS A 273 -14.34 -6.05 3.70
N GLU A 274 -15.05 -6.86 2.91
CA GLU A 274 -15.98 -7.88 3.41
C GLU A 274 -15.28 -9.05 4.10
N ALA A 275 -14.01 -9.32 3.76
CA ALA A 275 -13.20 -10.31 4.48
C ALA A 275 -13.09 -9.97 5.98
N GLY A 276 -13.18 -8.69 6.36
CA GLY A 276 -13.23 -8.24 7.76
C GLY A 276 -11.95 -8.47 8.55
N VAL A 277 -10.86 -8.86 7.89
CA VAL A 277 -9.58 -9.22 8.53
C VAL A 277 -8.45 -8.22 8.26
N PHE A 278 -8.68 -7.23 7.39
CA PHE A 278 -7.70 -6.22 7.01
C PHE A 278 -8.04 -4.85 7.60
N ASN A 279 -7.01 -4.07 7.90
CA ASN A 279 -7.14 -2.68 8.32
C ASN A 279 -6.86 -1.74 7.13
N ASP A 280 -7.29 -0.48 7.24
CA ASP A 280 -6.97 0.61 6.32
C ASP A 280 -7.11 0.29 4.81
N VAL A 281 -8.12 -0.50 4.44
CA VAL A 281 -8.38 -0.82 3.02
C VAL A 281 -8.83 0.45 2.28
N LYS A 282 -8.03 0.89 1.30
CA LYS A 282 -8.22 2.06 0.44
C LYS A 282 -8.27 1.66 -1.03
N LEU A 283 -9.02 2.42 -1.83
CA LEU A 283 -9.22 2.25 -3.27
C LEU A 283 -8.52 3.39 -4.02
N GLY A 284 -7.86 3.07 -5.14
CA GLY A 284 -7.33 4.06 -6.09
C GLY A 284 -6.41 5.10 -5.46
N THR A 285 -5.54 4.69 -4.54
CA THR A 285 -4.81 5.62 -3.68
C THR A 285 -3.68 6.32 -4.43
N MET A 286 -3.73 7.65 -4.49
CA MET A 286 -2.68 8.47 -5.09
C MET A 286 -1.69 8.93 -4.01
N ILE A 287 -0.42 8.59 -4.21
CA ILE A 287 0.66 8.90 -3.26
C ILE A 287 1.64 9.89 -3.88
N ASP A 288 1.87 10.99 -3.17
CA ASP A 288 3.08 11.77 -3.37
C ASP A 288 4.16 11.25 -2.43
N TRP A 289 5.33 10.99 -2.99
CA TRP A 289 6.45 10.44 -2.26
C TRP A 289 7.22 11.47 -1.46
N ASN A 290 6.99 12.77 -1.68
CA ASN A 290 7.67 13.83 -0.96
C ASN A 290 6.68 14.89 -0.49
N ALA A 291 6.31 14.81 0.77
CA ALA A 291 5.40 15.78 1.39
C ALA A 291 6.04 17.16 1.64
N TYR A 292 7.33 17.35 1.35
CA TYR A 292 8.11 18.51 1.83
C TYR A 292 8.75 19.38 0.74
N ASP A 293 8.64 19.02 -0.55
CA ASP A 293 9.21 19.83 -1.65
C ASP A 293 8.22 20.84 -2.26
N ASN A 294 6.97 20.87 -1.78
CA ASN A 294 5.87 21.69 -2.30
C ASN A 294 5.56 21.43 -3.79
N ILE A 295 5.94 20.28 -4.33
CA ILE A 295 5.67 19.88 -5.71
C ILE A 295 4.77 18.66 -5.68
N THR A 296 3.51 18.82 -6.10
CA THR A 296 2.61 17.67 -6.23
C THR A 296 2.97 16.86 -7.48
N VAL A 297 3.52 15.66 -7.29
CA VAL A 297 3.79 14.73 -8.40
C VAL A 297 2.60 13.77 -8.54
N ALA A 298 1.69 14.10 -9.46
CA ALA A 298 0.63 13.18 -9.85
C ALA A 298 1.22 11.99 -10.64
N GLY A 299 0.78 10.77 -10.33
CA GLY A 299 1.07 9.58 -11.16
C GLY A 299 1.37 8.28 -10.42
N ASN A 300 1.54 8.29 -9.09
CA ASN A 300 1.74 7.05 -8.33
C ASN A 300 0.42 6.60 -7.71
N GLU A 301 -0.42 6.03 -8.55
CA GLU A 301 -1.67 5.43 -8.13
C GLU A 301 -1.46 3.95 -7.81
N ILE A 302 -2.00 3.51 -6.67
CA ILE A 302 -2.09 2.09 -6.32
C ILE A 302 -3.55 1.71 -6.20
N ASP A 303 -3.96 0.75 -7.03
CA ASP A 303 -5.35 0.36 -7.22
C ASP A 303 -6.04 -0.03 -5.90
N VAL A 304 -5.39 -0.84 -5.06
CA VAL A 304 -5.84 -1.10 -3.68
C VAL A 304 -4.64 -1.16 -2.73
N ILE A 305 -4.74 -0.44 -1.60
CA ILE A 305 -3.79 -0.55 -0.48
C ILE A 305 -4.54 -1.01 0.76
N LEU A 306 -3.96 -1.92 1.53
CA LEU A 306 -4.50 -2.33 2.82
C LEU A 306 -3.39 -2.68 3.81
N MET A 307 -3.75 -2.83 5.08
CA MET A 307 -2.86 -3.28 6.15
C MET A 307 -3.26 -4.68 6.61
N ASP A 308 -2.29 -5.60 6.61
CA ASP A 308 -2.40 -6.93 7.22
C ASP A 308 -1.36 -7.03 8.33
N ASP A 309 -1.82 -6.96 9.59
CA ASP A 309 -0.97 -7.06 10.78
C ASP A 309 0.30 -6.18 10.75
N SER A 310 0.15 -4.86 10.62
CA SER A 310 1.24 -3.87 10.50
C SER A 310 2.03 -3.92 9.19
N LEU A 311 1.67 -4.77 8.23
CA LEU A 311 2.34 -4.84 6.94
C LEU A 311 1.45 -4.25 5.85
N PRO A 312 1.94 -3.23 5.11
CA PRO A 312 1.21 -2.70 3.97
C PRO A 312 1.24 -3.71 2.82
N VAL A 313 0.08 -3.88 2.22
CA VAL A 313 -0.17 -4.72 1.06
C VAL A 313 -0.56 -3.81 -0.09
N PHE A 314 0.15 -3.95 -1.20
CA PHE A 314 -0.06 -3.20 -2.43
C PHE A 314 -0.66 -4.15 -3.46
N ILE A 315 -1.81 -3.79 -4.01
CA ILE A 315 -2.49 -4.63 -5.00
C ILE A 315 -2.63 -3.81 -6.28
N SER A 316 -2.17 -4.37 -7.40
CA SER A 316 -2.48 -3.85 -8.73
C SER A 316 -3.43 -4.77 -9.47
N CYS A 317 -4.44 -4.17 -10.10
CA CYS A 317 -5.53 -4.80 -10.81
C CYS A 317 -5.38 -4.58 -12.31
N LYS A 318 -5.43 -5.65 -13.11
CA LYS A 318 -5.42 -5.58 -14.58
C LYS A 318 -6.55 -6.42 -15.16
N LEU A 319 -7.48 -5.79 -15.90
CA LEU A 319 -8.55 -6.50 -16.64
C LEU A 319 -8.05 -7.23 -17.91
N ARG A 320 -6.75 -7.25 -18.13
CA ARG A 320 -6.06 -7.96 -19.21
C ARG A 320 -4.81 -8.59 -18.63
N ASP A 321 -4.06 -9.28 -19.47
CA ASP A 321 -2.76 -9.81 -19.09
C ASP A 321 -1.88 -8.74 -18.43
N ALA A 322 -1.29 -9.09 -17.29
CA ALA A 322 -0.25 -8.33 -16.65
C ALA A 322 1.01 -8.34 -17.51
N ASP A 323 1.70 -7.21 -17.52
CA ASP A 323 2.96 -7.05 -18.21
C ASP A 323 4.10 -6.76 -17.21
N THR A 324 5.33 -6.80 -17.72
CA THR A 324 6.53 -6.53 -16.92
C THR A 324 6.52 -5.12 -16.32
N ALA A 325 5.88 -4.16 -16.98
CA ALA A 325 5.78 -2.79 -16.48
C ALA A 325 4.95 -2.75 -15.19
N ALA A 326 3.78 -3.38 -15.19
CA ALA A 326 2.91 -3.49 -14.00
C ALA A 326 3.62 -4.18 -12.82
N LEU A 327 4.39 -5.24 -13.07
CA LEU A 327 5.18 -5.91 -12.03
C LEU A 327 6.22 -4.97 -11.41
N ASN A 328 6.94 -4.24 -12.26
CA ASN A 328 8.01 -3.34 -11.82
C ASN A 328 7.47 -2.12 -11.07
N GLU A 329 6.37 -1.53 -11.55
CA GLU A 329 5.68 -0.42 -10.89
C GLU A 329 5.24 -0.81 -9.48
N LEU A 330 4.58 -1.97 -9.34
CA LEU A 330 4.14 -2.47 -8.03
C LEU A 330 5.32 -2.76 -7.10
N LEU A 331 6.41 -3.32 -7.63
CA LEU A 331 7.63 -3.58 -6.88
C LEU A 331 8.27 -2.28 -6.34
N ILE A 332 8.31 -1.23 -7.15
CA ILE A 332 8.83 0.08 -6.76
C ILE A 332 7.95 0.67 -5.66
N ALA A 333 6.63 0.66 -5.85
CA ALA A 333 5.68 1.18 -4.87
C ALA A 333 5.80 0.48 -3.51
N LYS A 334 5.80 -0.87 -3.50
CA LYS A 334 5.90 -1.64 -2.26
C LYS A 334 7.21 -1.36 -1.52
N LYS A 335 8.34 -1.31 -2.24
CA LYS A 335 9.66 -1.05 -1.64
C LYS A 335 9.76 0.36 -1.08
N ARG A 336 9.26 1.35 -1.83
CA ARG A 336 9.39 2.76 -1.48
C ARG A 336 8.60 3.09 -0.22
N LEU A 337 7.36 2.58 -0.10
CA LEU A 337 6.52 2.84 1.05
C LEU A 337 6.74 1.82 2.18
N GLY A 338 6.55 0.54 1.90
CA GLY A 338 6.45 -0.51 2.92
C GLY A 338 7.74 -1.27 3.22
N GLY A 339 8.84 -0.98 2.52
CA GLY A 339 10.13 -1.64 2.77
C GLY A 339 10.15 -3.12 2.34
N TRP A 340 11.07 -3.90 2.92
CA TRP A 340 11.30 -5.29 2.50
C TRP A 340 10.20 -6.26 2.90
N PHE A 341 9.45 -5.93 3.95
CA PHE A 341 8.36 -6.76 4.48
C PHE A 341 7.00 -6.45 3.86
N SER A 342 6.94 -5.49 2.92
CA SER A 342 5.71 -5.18 2.19
C SER A 342 5.31 -6.29 1.23
N LYS A 343 4.00 -6.48 1.10
CA LYS A 343 3.42 -7.50 0.22
C LYS A 343 2.92 -6.86 -1.06
N GLY A 344 3.15 -7.53 -2.19
CA GLY A 344 2.68 -7.08 -3.50
C GLY A 344 1.85 -8.16 -4.16
N ILE A 345 0.66 -7.82 -4.65
CA ILE A 345 -0.24 -8.74 -5.32
C ILE A 345 -0.66 -8.17 -6.67
N ILE A 346 -0.57 -8.99 -7.70
CA ILE A 346 -1.14 -8.72 -9.01
C ILE A 346 -2.45 -9.50 -9.12
N VAL A 347 -3.55 -8.79 -9.30
CA VAL A 347 -4.85 -9.38 -9.64
C VAL A 347 -5.09 -9.11 -11.11
N THR A 348 -5.12 -10.16 -11.92
CA THR A 348 -5.21 -10.06 -13.39
C THR A 348 -6.34 -10.91 -13.92
N TYR A 349 -7.11 -10.40 -14.89
CA TYR A 349 -8.08 -11.21 -15.63
C TYR A 349 -7.44 -11.98 -16.80
N GLY A 350 -6.10 -12.00 -16.88
CA GLY A 350 -5.37 -12.93 -17.72
C GLY A 350 -5.41 -14.38 -17.18
N LYS A 351 -4.65 -15.26 -17.82
CA LYS A 351 -4.54 -16.69 -17.48
C LYS A 351 -3.10 -17.08 -17.11
N GLU A 352 -2.31 -16.13 -16.65
CA GLU A 352 -0.87 -16.21 -16.48
C GLU A 352 -0.45 -17.34 -15.54
N LYS A 353 -1.16 -17.49 -14.42
CA LYS A 353 -0.95 -18.57 -13.46
C LYS A 353 -1.39 -19.91 -14.03
N LYS A 354 -2.57 -19.97 -14.67
CA LYS A 354 -3.09 -21.20 -15.28
C LYS A 354 -2.20 -21.76 -16.38
N ILE A 355 -1.60 -20.91 -17.21
CA ILE A 355 -0.75 -21.35 -18.34
C ILE A 355 0.76 -21.22 -18.05
N TYR A 356 1.12 -20.79 -16.83
CA TYR A 356 2.50 -20.64 -16.36
C TYR A 356 3.35 -19.75 -17.32
N THR A 357 2.93 -18.50 -17.50
CA THR A 357 3.65 -17.56 -18.40
C THR A 357 4.99 -17.12 -17.80
N GLY A 358 5.86 -16.56 -18.66
CA GLY A 358 7.08 -15.87 -18.21
C GLY A 358 6.78 -14.71 -17.24
N THR A 359 5.66 -14.00 -17.42
CA THR A 359 5.19 -12.96 -16.48
C THR A 359 4.88 -13.56 -15.11
N TYR A 360 4.19 -14.70 -15.05
CA TYR A 360 3.90 -15.39 -13.80
C TYR A 360 5.18 -15.80 -13.08
N GLN A 361 6.13 -16.41 -13.80
CA GLN A 361 7.44 -16.75 -13.24
C GLN A 361 8.17 -15.49 -12.72
N ARG A 362 8.13 -14.39 -13.49
CA ARG A 362 8.77 -13.14 -13.11
C ARG A 362 8.16 -12.52 -11.85
N ALA A 363 6.83 -12.57 -11.70
CA ALA A 363 6.16 -12.11 -10.48
C ALA A 363 6.68 -12.86 -9.25
N HIS A 364 6.79 -14.20 -9.34
CA HIS A 364 7.34 -15.05 -8.28
C HIS A 364 8.81 -14.78 -7.97
N GLU A 365 9.64 -14.48 -8.98
CA GLU A 365 11.04 -14.08 -8.80
C GLU A 365 11.15 -12.77 -8.01
N LEU A 366 10.25 -11.81 -8.28
CA LEU A 366 10.20 -10.50 -7.63
C LEU A 366 9.53 -10.54 -6.24
N GLY A 367 9.04 -11.70 -5.80
CA GLY A 367 8.28 -11.82 -4.55
C GLY A 367 6.96 -11.06 -4.60
N LEU A 368 6.23 -11.21 -5.72
CA LEU A 368 4.87 -10.75 -5.93
C LEU A 368 3.97 -11.97 -6.11
N GLU A 369 2.83 -11.98 -5.43
CA GLU A 369 1.80 -12.97 -5.67
C GLU A 369 0.95 -12.60 -6.87
N LEU A 370 0.37 -13.60 -7.54
CA LEU A 370 -0.50 -13.40 -8.70
C LEU A 370 -1.78 -14.22 -8.57
N LEU A 371 -2.92 -13.53 -8.63
CA LEU A 371 -4.26 -14.10 -8.74
C LEU A 371 -4.78 -13.83 -10.15
N ASP A 372 -5.18 -14.89 -10.86
CA ASP A 372 -5.62 -14.79 -12.25
C ASP A 372 -7.16 -14.90 -12.40
N ALA A 373 -7.67 -14.90 -13.63
CA ALA A 373 -9.11 -15.01 -13.90
C ALA A 373 -9.77 -16.24 -13.22
N THR A 374 -9.02 -17.33 -13.04
CA THR A 374 -9.52 -18.54 -12.37
C THR A 374 -9.79 -18.28 -10.90
N ASP A 375 -8.95 -17.47 -10.25
CA ASP A 375 -9.13 -17.09 -8.86
C ASP A 375 -10.25 -16.05 -8.73
N ILE A 376 -10.28 -15.04 -9.60
CA ILE A 376 -11.29 -13.96 -9.59
C ILE A 376 -12.71 -14.50 -9.72
N MET A 377 -12.92 -15.47 -10.62
CA MET A 377 -14.23 -16.05 -10.91
C MET A 377 -14.65 -17.14 -9.92
N ALA A 378 -13.81 -17.47 -8.92
CA ALA A 378 -14.18 -18.43 -7.90
C ALA A 378 -15.11 -17.79 -6.85
N GLU A 379 -16.11 -18.54 -6.38
CA GLU A 379 -17.02 -18.09 -5.32
C GLU A 379 -16.28 -17.72 -4.02
N ASP A 380 -15.12 -18.33 -3.78
CA ASP A 380 -14.26 -18.13 -2.62
C ASP A 380 -13.11 -17.13 -2.86
N PHE A 381 -13.25 -16.21 -3.83
CA PHE A 381 -12.21 -15.23 -4.15
C PHE A 381 -11.71 -14.44 -2.93
N SER A 382 -12.61 -14.02 -2.03
CA SER A 382 -12.22 -13.30 -0.81
C SER A 382 -11.27 -14.13 0.07
N GLN A 383 -11.54 -15.43 0.22
CA GLN A 383 -10.68 -16.35 0.98
C GLN A 383 -9.33 -16.57 0.26
N ARG A 384 -9.34 -16.67 -1.07
CA ARG A 384 -8.10 -16.77 -1.87
C ARG A 384 -7.24 -15.52 -1.76
N LEU A 385 -7.85 -14.34 -1.75
CA LEU A 385 -7.16 -13.07 -1.52
C LEU A 385 -6.52 -13.05 -0.13
N VAL A 386 -7.27 -13.44 0.90
CA VAL A 386 -6.74 -13.56 2.27
C VAL A 386 -5.57 -14.54 2.34
N LYS A 387 -5.70 -15.69 1.68
CA LYS A 387 -4.65 -16.70 1.62
C LYS A 387 -3.39 -16.17 0.94
N ALA A 388 -3.53 -15.55 -0.24
CA ALA A 388 -2.42 -14.96 -0.98
C ALA A 388 -1.69 -13.88 -0.16
N ILE A 389 -2.42 -13.09 0.62
CA ILE A 389 -1.82 -12.09 1.52
C ILE A 389 -1.10 -12.76 2.69
N ARG A 390 -1.73 -13.71 3.37
CA ARG A 390 -1.23 -14.23 4.66
C ARG A 390 -0.19 -15.34 4.54
N GLU A 391 -0.26 -16.16 3.50
CA GLU A 391 0.70 -17.23 3.25
C GLU A 391 1.96 -16.74 2.52
N HIS A 392 2.03 -15.45 2.20
CA HIS A 392 3.21 -14.85 1.61
C HIS A 392 4.40 -14.97 2.56
N ASP A 393 5.40 -15.77 2.17
CA ASP A 393 6.56 -16.09 2.99
C ASP A 393 7.49 -14.88 3.14
N LEU A 394 7.29 -14.13 4.23
CA LEU A 394 8.08 -12.95 4.59
C LEU A 394 9.57 -13.25 4.82
N GLU A 395 9.93 -14.48 5.21
CA GLU A 395 11.33 -14.86 5.37
C GLU A 395 11.98 -15.04 4.00
N SER A 396 11.30 -15.72 3.07
CA SER A 396 11.82 -15.89 1.70
C SER A 396 11.98 -14.57 0.96
N LEU A 397 11.14 -13.57 1.21
CA LEU A 397 11.20 -12.26 0.55
C LEU A 397 12.54 -11.55 0.74
N LYS A 398 13.18 -11.74 1.89
CA LYS A 398 14.52 -11.19 2.17
C LYS A 398 15.58 -11.71 1.21
N TRP A 399 15.36 -12.91 0.64
CA TRP A 399 16.32 -13.64 -0.18
C TRP A 399 15.92 -13.71 -1.65
N LYS A 400 14.78 -13.13 -2.04
CA LYS A 400 14.35 -13.05 -3.44
C LYS A 400 15.31 -12.16 -4.22
N LYS A 401 15.70 -12.62 -5.42
CA LYS A 401 16.53 -11.85 -6.35
C LYS A 401 15.69 -10.72 -6.91
N ILE A 402 16.07 -9.49 -6.60
CA ILE A 402 15.44 -8.29 -7.16
C ILE A 402 16.37 -7.66 -8.19
#